data_AF-A0A1S3ILS3-F1
#
_entry.id   AF-A0A1S3ILS3-F1
#
_cell.length_a   1.000
_cell.length_b   1.000
_cell.length_c   1.000
_cell.angle_alpha   90.00
_cell.angle_beta   90.00
_cell.angle_gamma   90.00
#
_symmetry.space_group_name_H-M   'P 1'
#
loop_
_entity.id
_entity.type
_entity.pdbx_description
1 polymer ?
#
loop_
_entity_poly.entity_id
_entity_poly.type
_entity_poly.pdbx_seq_one_letter_code
_entity_poly.pdbx_strand_id
1 'polypeptide(L)'
;MMLKMAKVAQLCRDYLRITQSFPVLARNIQSLKSEVNGPLLRFVTGFQPVRAFTNKVLRLKKMPIDYPAVTGSEHWRRKSRTIFKCLDSNADGYLTKEDYVSSAKRATEYLNLDDEQAERILNIRLNFWKLLAQDSSDDESFRVSEAGYVQSCISVVNQSTFRLEFYPKLLSMEYDAKDFDGDGLLSQKEFAANFYSLRIPVENAKRAFDSIDSNRDGIISFEEYALGYTEFTFTEEPNNKYNEFFGPLVD
;
A
#
# COMPACT_ATOMS: atom_id res chain seq x y z
N MET A 1 -6.32 31.20 1.09
CA MET A 1 -6.44 29.84 1.66
C MET A 1 -7.77 29.17 1.31
N MET A 2 -8.94 29.81 1.51
CA MET A 2 -10.26 29.25 1.13
C MET A 2 -10.45 28.97 -0.37
N LEU A 3 -9.80 29.75 -1.25
CA LEU A 3 -9.90 29.57 -2.71
C LEU A 3 -9.20 28.29 -3.24
N LYS A 4 -8.23 27.73 -2.50
CA LYS A 4 -7.50 26.50 -2.90
C LYS A 4 -8.32 25.23 -2.59
N MET A 5 -9.08 25.22 -1.48
CA MET A 5 -9.91 24.08 -1.07
C MET A 5 -11.15 23.88 -1.96
N ALA A 6 -11.72 24.96 -2.50
CA ALA A 6 -12.84 24.88 -3.42
C ALA A 6 -12.51 24.22 -4.77
N LYS A 7 -11.25 24.32 -5.22
CA LYS A 7 -10.77 23.74 -6.49
C LYS A 7 -10.50 22.23 -6.38
N VAL A 8 -9.97 21.78 -5.23
CA VAL A 8 -9.81 20.34 -4.92
C VAL A 8 -11.17 19.64 -4.90
N ALA A 9 -12.19 20.26 -4.29
CA ALA A 9 -13.55 19.73 -4.30
C ALA A 9 -14.21 19.68 -5.69
N GLN A 10 -13.82 20.58 -6.60
CA GLN A 10 -14.29 20.58 -7.99
C GLN A 10 -13.64 19.45 -8.81
N LEU A 11 -12.34 19.21 -8.62
CA LEU A 11 -11.61 18.13 -9.29
C LEU A 11 -12.12 16.73 -8.89
N CYS A 12 -12.53 16.54 -7.62
CA CYS A 12 -13.21 15.31 -7.18
C CYS A 12 -14.52 15.05 -7.94
N ARG A 13 -15.25 16.09 -8.34
CA ARG A 13 -16.50 15.96 -9.11
C ARG A 13 -16.23 15.60 -10.58
N ASP A 14 -15.15 16.11 -11.16
CA ASP A 14 -14.83 15.90 -12.57
C ASP A 14 -14.22 14.50 -12.82
N TYR A 15 -13.53 13.93 -11.83
CA TYR A 15 -13.00 12.54 -11.88
C TYR A 15 -14.10 11.47 -11.94
N LEU A 16 -15.26 11.71 -11.32
CA LEU A 16 -16.43 10.81 -11.35
C LEU A 16 -17.04 10.63 -12.76
N ARG A 17 -16.75 11.53 -13.70
CA ARG A 17 -17.27 11.43 -15.09
C ARG A 17 -16.47 10.49 -15.99
N ILE A 18 -15.23 10.17 -15.64
CA ILE A 18 -14.30 9.45 -16.54
C ILE A 18 -14.39 7.92 -16.38
N THR A 19 -15.01 7.40 -15.32
CA THR A 19 -15.01 5.96 -14.99
C THR A 19 -16.10 5.13 -15.69
N GLN A 20 -16.91 5.71 -16.59
CA GLN A 20 -17.86 4.94 -17.38
C GLN A 20 -17.26 4.56 -18.74
N SER A 21 -16.63 3.38 -18.86
CA SER A 21 -16.68 2.50 -20.04
C SER A 21 -15.77 1.25 -19.92
N PHE A 22 -16.37 0.08 -20.19
CA PHE A 22 -15.84 -1.16 -20.82
C PHE A 22 -15.98 -2.48 -20.03
N PRO A 23 -16.74 -3.47 -20.58
CA PRO A 23 -16.79 -4.85 -20.10
C PRO A 23 -15.84 -5.77 -20.88
N VAL A 24 -15.70 -7.01 -20.38
CA VAL A 24 -15.19 -8.26 -21.02
C VAL A 24 -13.89 -8.78 -20.40
N LEU A 25 -14.03 -9.79 -19.52
CA LEU A 25 -13.16 -10.99 -19.41
C LEU A 25 -13.77 -11.99 -18.41
N ALA A 26 -15.02 -12.41 -18.66
CA ALA A 26 -15.69 -13.46 -17.92
C ALA A 26 -15.50 -14.79 -18.65
N ARG A 27 -14.54 -15.63 -18.24
CA ARG A 27 -14.61 -17.07 -18.56
C ARG A 27 -13.80 -18.02 -17.69
N ASN A 28 -12.81 -17.58 -16.91
CA ASN A 28 -12.00 -18.51 -16.10
C ASN A 28 -12.18 -18.36 -14.57
N ILE A 29 -13.16 -17.59 -14.09
CA ILE A 29 -13.32 -17.22 -12.67
C ILE A 29 -14.16 -18.25 -11.86
N GLN A 30 -14.77 -19.23 -12.52
CA GLN A 30 -15.86 -20.00 -11.89
C GLN A 30 -15.40 -21.06 -10.88
N SER A 31 -14.15 -21.55 -10.93
CA SER A 31 -13.65 -22.55 -9.98
C SER A 31 -13.04 -21.98 -8.69
N LEU A 32 -12.84 -20.65 -8.60
CA LEU A 32 -12.20 -19.99 -7.44
C LEU A 32 -13.20 -19.48 -6.39
N LYS A 33 -14.50 -19.55 -6.66
CA LYS A 33 -15.54 -18.94 -5.81
C LYS A 33 -15.93 -19.76 -4.57
N SER A 34 -15.55 -21.03 -4.47
CA SER A 34 -16.19 -21.95 -3.52
C SER A 34 -15.61 -22.00 -2.10
N GLU A 35 -14.44 -21.42 -1.80
CA GLU A 35 -13.80 -21.71 -0.50
C GLU A 35 -13.39 -20.55 0.42
N VAL A 36 -13.35 -19.28 0.00
CA VAL A 36 -13.14 -18.16 0.96
C VAL A 36 -13.81 -16.88 0.43
N ASN A 37 -14.56 -16.14 1.27
CA ASN A 37 -15.08 -14.81 0.96
C ASN A 37 -14.26 -13.75 1.72
N GLY A 38 -13.42 -12.98 1.02
CA GLY A 38 -12.63 -11.91 1.62
C GLY A 38 -12.22 -10.83 0.60
N PRO A 39 -12.12 -9.55 1.01
CA PRO A 39 -11.76 -8.42 0.16
C PRO A 39 -10.53 -8.63 -0.73
N LEU A 40 -9.44 -9.12 -0.14
CA LEU A 40 -8.18 -9.30 -0.86
C LEU A 40 -8.21 -10.47 -1.85
N LEU A 41 -9.06 -11.48 -1.65
CA LEU A 41 -9.12 -12.64 -2.55
C LEU A 41 -9.73 -12.29 -3.91
N ARG A 42 -10.80 -11.49 -3.89
CA ARG A 42 -11.44 -11.00 -5.13
C ARG A 42 -10.54 -10.01 -5.87
N PHE A 43 -9.70 -9.29 -5.13
CA PHE A 43 -8.67 -8.39 -5.61
C PHE A 43 -7.55 -9.09 -6.41
N VAL A 44 -7.06 -10.26 -5.97
CA VAL A 44 -6.09 -11.06 -6.74
C VAL A 44 -6.68 -11.51 -8.08
N THR A 45 -7.98 -11.80 -8.12
CA THR A 45 -8.66 -12.31 -9.33
C THR A 45 -9.13 -11.23 -10.32
N GLY A 46 -9.14 -9.95 -9.92
CA GLY A 46 -9.70 -8.84 -10.70
C GLY A 46 -8.74 -7.72 -11.08
N PHE A 47 -7.46 -7.83 -10.72
CA PHE A 47 -6.48 -6.76 -10.90
C PHE A 47 -6.20 -6.45 -12.39
N GLN A 48 -6.53 -5.24 -12.83
CA GLN A 48 -5.98 -4.63 -14.04
C GLN A 48 -4.85 -3.65 -13.66
N PRO A 49 -3.71 -3.66 -14.38
CA PRO A 49 -2.63 -2.73 -14.10
C PRO A 49 -3.12 -1.30 -14.32
N VAL A 50 -3.10 -0.49 -13.26
CA VAL A 50 -3.32 0.95 -13.40
C VAL A 50 -2.14 1.53 -14.17
N ARG A 51 -2.43 2.22 -15.29
CA ARG A 51 -1.41 2.79 -16.20
C ARG A 51 -0.41 3.75 -15.54
N ALA A 52 -0.66 4.17 -14.29
CA ALA A 52 0.14 5.12 -13.55
C ALA A 52 1.36 4.51 -12.82
N PHE A 53 1.51 3.18 -12.78
CA PHE A 53 2.62 2.54 -12.05
C PHE A 53 3.63 1.88 -12.98
N THR A 54 4.90 1.97 -12.60
CA THR A 54 5.98 1.28 -13.31
C THR A 54 5.96 -0.20 -12.94
N ASN A 55 6.17 -1.08 -13.92
CA ASN A 55 6.32 -2.51 -13.67
C ASN A 55 7.81 -2.79 -13.42
N LYS A 56 8.26 -2.62 -12.18
CA LYS A 56 9.67 -2.83 -11.83
C LYS A 56 9.95 -4.32 -11.71
N VAL A 57 11.08 -4.76 -12.29
CA VAL A 57 11.47 -6.18 -12.28
C VAL A 57 11.97 -6.54 -10.89
N LEU A 58 11.26 -7.44 -10.19
CA LEU A 58 11.66 -7.91 -8.88
C LEU A 58 12.89 -8.81 -8.97
N ARG A 59 14.00 -8.40 -8.34
CA ARG A 59 15.27 -9.15 -8.30
C ARG A 59 15.67 -9.42 -6.86
N LEU A 60 15.22 -10.53 -6.30
CA LEU A 60 15.55 -10.97 -4.95
C LEU A 60 16.29 -12.31 -4.98
N LYS A 61 17.19 -12.52 -4.01
CA LYS A 61 17.84 -13.84 -3.81
C LYS A 61 16.83 -14.93 -3.45
N LYS A 62 15.75 -14.55 -2.76
CA LYS A 62 14.64 -15.41 -2.36
C LYS A 62 13.35 -14.75 -2.83
N MET A 63 12.66 -15.39 -3.78
CA MET A 63 11.41 -14.87 -4.32
C MET A 63 10.25 -15.15 -3.36
N PRO A 64 9.12 -14.40 -3.43
CA PRO A 64 7.96 -14.59 -2.56
C PRO A 64 7.46 -16.04 -2.46
N ILE A 65 7.55 -16.80 -3.56
CA ILE A 65 7.12 -18.20 -3.60
C ILE A 65 8.06 -19.15 -2.83
N ASP A 66 9.30 -18.74 -2.60
CA ASP A 66 10.32 -19.55 -1.91
C ASP A 66 10.22 -19.44 -0.38
N TYR A 67 9.39 -18.52 0.14
CA TYR A 67 9.13 -18.42 1.58
C TYR A 67 8.16 -19.51 2.04
N PRO A 68 8.31 -20.03 3.27
CA PRO A 68 7.30 -20.89 3.87
C PRO A 68 5.89 -20.29 3.80
N ALA A 69 4.88 -21.15 3.90
CA ALA A 69 3.52 -20.68 4.10
C ALA A 69 3.45 -19.90 5.41
N VAL A 70 2.88 -18.70 5.36
CA VAL A 70 2.59 -17.89 6.54
C VAL A 70 1.50 -18.61 7.33
N THR A 71 1.76 -18.94 8.59
CA THR A 71 0.78 -19.63 9.44
C THR A 71 -0.26 -18.69 10.02
N GLY A 72 0.04 -17.38 10.04
CA GLY A 72 -0.76 -16.40 10.74
C GLY A 72 -0.52 -16.48 12.24
N SER A 73 0.73 -16.65 12.66
CA SER A 73 1.17 -16.48 14.04
C SER A 73 0.74 -15.14 14.61
N GLU A 74 0.73 -15.02 15.94
CA GLU A 74 0.41 -13.74 16.57
C GLU A 74 1.38 -12.63 16.16
N HIS A 75 2.67 -12.95 16.03
CA HIS A 75 3.68 -12.01 15.53
C HIS A 75 3.34 -11.49 14.13
N TRP A 76 2.89 -12.37 13.24
CA TRP A 76 2.47 -11.96 11.90
C TRP A 76 1.19 -11.11 11.94
N ARG A 77 0.18 -11.48 12.73
CA ARG A 77 -1.05 -10.68 12.88
C ARG A 77 -0.74 -9.29 13.43
N ARG A 78 0.20 -9.21 14.38
CA ARG A 78 0.71 -7.95 14.95
C ARG A 78 1.32 -7.04 13.87
N LYS A 79 2.09 -7.60 12.94
CA LYS A 79 2.58 -6.87 11.75
C LYS A 79 1.44 -6.34 10.88
N SER A 80 0.41 -7.14 10.62
CA SER A 80 -0.75 -6.67 9.85
C SER A 80 -1.56 -5.60 10.57
N ARG A 81 -1.77 -5.71 11.89
CA ARG A 81 -2.38 -4.64 12.69
C ARG A 81 -1.56 -3.36 12.64
N THR A 82 -0.23 -3.47 12.64
CA THR A 82 0.67 -2.32 12.51
C THR A 82 0.45 -1.60 11.17
N ILE A 83 0.37 -2.34 10.05
CA ILE A 83 0.04 -1.74 8.75
C ILE A 83 -1.35 -1.07 8.81
N PHE A 84 -2.36 -1.75 9.34
CA PHE A 84 -3.71 -1.19 9.47
C PHE A 84 -3.68 0.15 10.21
N LYS A 85 -2.99 0.23 11.36
CA LYS A 85 -2.86 1.46 12.15
C LYS A 85 -2.11 2.57 11.43
N CYS A 86 -1.15 2.23 10.56
CA CYS A 86 -0.50 3.23 9.71
C CYS A 86 -1.46 3.79 8.65
N LEU A 87 -2.36 2.94 8.12
CA LEU A 87 -3.33 3.32 7.09
C LEU A 87 -4.57 4.02 7.66
N ASP A 88 -5.01 3.67 8.88
CA ASP A 88 -6.12 4.28 9.64
C ASP A 88 -5.69 5.65 10.17
N SER A 89 -5.80 6.64 9.29
CA SER A 89 -5.07 7.89 9.40
C SER A 89 -5.77 8.94 10.27
N ASN A 90 -7.09 8.78 10.43
CA ASN A 90 -7.91 9.51 11.38
C ASN A 90 -8.09 8.77 12.72
N ALA A 91 -7.57 7.55 12.84
CA ALA A 91 -7.64 6.67 14.00
C ALA A 91 -9.07 6.34 14.46
N ASP A 92 -10.01 6.23 13.52
CA ASP A 92 -11.40 5.88 13.79
C ASP A 92 -11.67 4.37 13.86
N GLY A 93 -10.65 3.54 13.60
CA GLY A 93 -10.72 2.09 13.63
C GLY A 93 -11.21 1.46 12.32
N TYR A 94 -11.33 2.26 11.26
CA TYR A 94 -11.71 1.80 9.93
C TYR A 94 -10.82 2.41 8.85
N LEU A 95 -10.51 1.64 7.81
CA LEU A 95 -9.98 2.22 6.58
C LEU A 95 -11.13 2.72 5.71
N THR A 96 -11.03 3.99 5.34
CA THR A 96 -11.95 4.68 4.45
C THR A 96 -11.18 5.40 3.34
N LYS A 97 -11.90 5.87 2.32
CA LYS A 97 -11.33 6.74 1.29
C LYS A 97 -10.68 7.99 1.87
N GLU A 98 -11.26 8.56 2.92
CA GLU A 98 -10.76 9.79 3.56
C GLU A 98 -9.35 9.58 4.12
N ASP A 99 -8.99 8.38 4.59
CA ASP A 99 -7.65 8.10 5.08
C ASP A 99 -6.57 8.25 4.00
N TYR A 100 -6.87 7.74 2.81
CA TYR A 100 -6.01 7.86 1.64
C TYR A 100 -5.91 9.30 1.16
N VAL A 101 -7.02 10.04 1.14
CA VAL A 101 -7.04 11.47 0.80
C VAL A 101 -6.25 12.30 1.81
N SER A 102 -6.45 12.05 3.10
CA SER A 102 -5.80 12.75 4.20
C SER A 102 -4.31 12.47 4.26
N SER A 103 -3.87 11.24 3.98
CA SER A 103 -2.43 10.92 3.87
C SER A 103 -1.78 11.63 2.68
N ALA A 104 -2.43 11.67 1.50
CA ALA A 104 -1.93 12.39 0.34
C ALA A 104 -1.75 13.89 0.64
N LYS A 105 -2.76 14.52 1.25
CA LYS A 105 -2.69 15.95 1.65
C LYS A 105 -1.51 16.23 2.57
N ARG A 106 -1.30 15.40 3.60
CA ARG A 106 -0.16 15.56 4.54
C ARG A 106 1.19 15.42 3.85
N ALA A 107 1.34 14.47 2.92
CA ALA A 107 2.57 14.30 2.16
C ALA A 107 2.87 15.53 1.29
N THR A 108 1.85 16.02 0.57
CA THR A 108 1.92 17.25 -0.24
C THR A 108 2.34 18.47 0.57
N GLU A 109 1.74 18.65 1.75
CA GLU A 109 2.06 19.76 2.65
C GLU A 109 3.50 19.65 3.19
N TYR A 110 3.91 18.45 3.61
CA TYR A 110 5.25 18.22 4.17
C TYR A 110 6.36 18.50 3.15
N LEU A 111 6.15 18.09 1.90
CA LEU A 111 7.14 18.24 0.83
C LEU A 111 7.06 19.56 0.07
N ASN A 112 6.03 20.39 0.32
CA ASN A 112 5.71 21.61 -0.42
C ASN A 112 5.57 21.36 -1.93
N LEU A 113 4.82 20.31 -2.28
CA LEU A 113 4.64 19.90 -3.67
C LEU A 113 3.72 20.86 -4.43
N ASP A 114 3.95 20.97 -5.74
CA ASP A 114 3.06 21.70 -6.63
C ASP A 114 1.75 20.94 -6.90
N ASP A 115 0.82 21.60 -7.62
CA ASP A 115 -0.51 21.05 -7.88
C ASP A 115 -0.45 19.75 -8.71
N GLU A 116 0.52 19.63 -9.64
CA GLU A 116 0.67 18.45 -10.49
C GLU A 116 1.20 17.25 -9.69
N GLN A 117 2.24 17.47 -8.88
CA GLN A 117 2.78 16.50 -7.94
C GLN A 117 1.73 16.04 -6.93
N ALA A 118 0.96 16.97 -6.37
CA ALA A 118 -0.12 16.67 -5.42
C ALA A 118 -1.22 15.81 -6.06
N GLU A 119 -1.62 16.11 -7.29
CA GLU A 119 -2.60 15.31 -8.03
C GLU A 119 -2.09 13.89 -8.31
N ARG A 120 -0.82 13.74 -8.70
CA ARG A 120 -0.20 12.41 -8.92
C ARG A 120 -0.27 11.55 -7.65
N ILE A 121 0.12 12.09 -6.50
CA ILE A 121 0.12 11.35 -5.23
C ILE A 121 -1.29 10.99 -4.79
N LEU A 122 -2.23 11.93 -4.90
CA LEU A 122 -3.62 11.68 -4.56
C LEU A 122 -4.19 10.54 -5.43
N ASN A 123 -3.93 10.57 -6.74
CA ASN A 123 -4.37 9.52 -7.64
C ASN A 123 -3.76 8.16 -7.27
N ILE A 124 -2.48 8.11 -6.92
CA ILE A 124 -1.83 6.89 -6.43
C ILE A 124 -2.51 6.35 -5.17
N ARG A 125 -2.72 7.18 -4.15
CA ARG A 125 -3.40 6.78 -2.90
C ARG A 125 -4.84 6.32 -3.16
N LEU A 126 -5.57 7.00 -4.03
CA LEU A 126 -6.93 6.59 -4.40
C LEU A 126 -6.97 5.28 -5.20
N ASN A 127 -5.94 4.98 -5.99
CA ASN A 127 -5.83 3.67 -6.63
C ASN A 127 -5.66 2.55 -5.60
N PHE A 128 -4.84 2.77 -4.55
CA PHE A 128 -4.77 1.84 -3.42
C PHE A 128 -6.10 1.67 -2.69
N TRP A 129 -6.84 2.76 -2.47
CA TRP A 129 -8.18 2.69 -1.89
C TRP A 129 -9.12 1.83 -2.75
N LYS A 130 -9.21 2.12 -4.06
CA LYS A 130 -10.07 1.36 -5.00
C LYS A 130 -9.75 -0.13 -5.01
N LEU A 131 -8.47 -0.46 -4.90
CA LEU A 131 -7.99 -1.84 -4.80
C LEU A 131 -8.53 -2.56 -3.55
N LEU A 132 -8.64 -1.87 -2.41
CA LEU A 132 -9.25 -2.41 -1.19
C LEU A 132 -10.78 -2.41 -1.24
N ALA A 133 -11.35 -1.32 -1.77
CA ALA A 133 -12.80 -1.11 -1.88
C ALA A 133 -13.48 -1.92 -2.99
N GLN A 134 -12.70 -2.58 -3.86
CA GLN A 134 -13.18 -3.50 -4.91
C GLN A 134 -14.27 -2.90 -5.82
N ASP A 135 -14.12 -1.64 -6.21
CA ASP A 135 -15.12 -0.91 -7.01
C ASP A 135 -16.54 -1.00 -6.42
N SER A 136 -16.66 -1.00 -5.09
CA SER A 136 -17.98 -1.06 -4.43
C SER A 136 -18.89 0.02 -5.01
N SER A 137 -20.15 -0.35 -5.31
CA SER A 137 -21.13 0.58 -5.87
C SER A 137 -21.47 1.74 -4.92
N ASP A 138 -21.07 1.64 -3.66
CA ASP A 138 -21.23 2.65 -2.62
C ASP A 138 -19.87 2.93 -1.94
N ASP A 139 -18.95 3.47 -2.73
CA ASP A 139 -17.57 3.84 -2.34
C ASP A 139 -17.51 4.71 -1.07
N GLU A 140 -18.55 5.51 -0.80
CA GLU A 140 -18.59 6.45 0.31
C GLU A 140 -19.00 5.80 1.64
N SER A 141 -19.74 4.68 1.63
CA SER A 141 -20.11 3.94 2.85
C SER A 141 -19.22 2.72 3.12
N PHE A 142 -18.44 2.30 2.12
CA PHE A 142 -17.52 1.18 2.26
C PHE A 142 -16.40 1.51 3.25
N ARG A 143 -16.19 0.61 4.20
CA ARG A 143 -15.16 0.74 5.24
C ARG A 143 -14.62 -0.63 5.62
N VAL A 144 -13.34 -0.69 5.97
CA VAL A 144 -12.68 -1.95 6.36
C VAL A 144 -12.26 -1.86 7.83
N SER A 145 -12.76 -2.75 8.68
CA SER A 145 -12.29 -2.84 10.07
C SER A 145 -10.93 -3.52 10.16
N GLU A 146 -10.22 -3.32 11.28
CA GLU A 146 -8.93 -3.96 11.53
C GLU A 146 -9.01 -5.49 11.40
N ALA A 147 -9.99 -6.12 12.03
CA ALA A 147 -10.19 -7.57 11.94
C ALA A 147 -10.47 -8.01 10.49
N GLY A 148 -11.26 -7.25 9.74
CA GLY A 148 -11.54 -7.52 8.33
C GLY A 148 -10.28 -7.41 7.46
N TYR A 149 -9.43 -6.42 7.74
CA TYR A 149 -8.15 -6.23 7.06
C TYR A 149 -7.20 -7.40 7.33
N VAL A 150 -6.93 -7.73 8.59
CA VAL A 150 -6.01 -8.83 8.96
C VAL A 150 -6.50 -10.17 8.41
N GLN A 151 -7.80 -10.46 8.52
CA GLN A 151 -8.38 -11.68 7.98
C GLN A 151 -8.22 -11.78 6.46
N SER A 152 -8.40 -10.65 5.76
CA SER A 152 -8.16 -10.58 4.32
C SER A 152 -6.70 -10.88 3.99
N CYS A 153 -5.74 -10.32 4.72
CA CYS A 153 -4.31 -10.53 4.46
C CYS A 153 -3.94 -12.01 4.66
N ILE A 154 -4.41 -12.66 5.74
CA ILE A 154 -4.25 -14.12 5.97
C ILE A 154 -4.76 -14.92 4.76
N SER A 155 -5.94 -14.56 4.23
CA SER A 155 -6.59 -15.37 3.20
C SER A 155 -5.83 -15.40 1.88
N VAL A 156 -5.02 -14.38 1.59
CA VAL A 156 -4.36 -14.21 0.29
C VAL A 156 -2.87 -14.45 0.33
N VAL A 157 -2.20 -14.23 1.46
CA VAL A 157 -0.73 -14.18 1.53
C VAL A 157 -0.08 -15.49 1.06
N ASN A 158 -0.76 -16.63 1.19
CA ASN A 158 -0.25 -17.94 0.76
C ASN A 158 -0.67 -18.37 -0.65
N GLN A 159 -1.49 -17.56 -1.34
CA GLN A 159 -1.95 -17.91 -2.67
C GLN A 159 -0.83 -17.70 -3.69
N SER A 160 -0.62 -18.67 -4.57
CA SER A 160 0.41 -18.56 -5.62
C SER A 160 0.16 -17.37 -6.54
N THR A 161 -1.10 -17.07 -6.85
CA THR A 161 -1.50 -15.88 -7.63
C THR A 161 -1.12 -14.59 -6.93
N PHE A 162 -1.32 -14.51 -5.60
CA PHE A 162 -0.83 -13.38 -4.81
C PHE A 162 0.69 -13.29 -4.87
N ARG A 163 1.41 -14.36 -4.53
CA ARG A 163 2.88 -14.36 -4.41
C ARG A 163 3.62 -14.14 -5.74
N LEU A 164 3.14 -14.72 -6.84
CA LEU A 164 3.81 -14.70 -8.14
C LEU A 164 3.38 -13.52 -9.01
N GLU A 165 2.09 -13.21 -9.06
CA GLU A 165 1.56 -12.27 -10.05
C GLU A 165 1.25 -10.91 -9.45
N PHE A 166 0.61 -10.91 -8.27
CA PHE A 166 0.10 -9.68 -7.68
C PHE A 166 1.16 -8.95 -6.85
N TYR A 167 1.88 -9.68 -6.00
CA TYR A 167 2.81 -9.13 -5.03
C TYR A 167 3.96 -8.30 -5.65
N PRO A 168 4.60 -8.69 -6.77
CA PRO A 168 5.59 -7.83 -7.43
C PRO A 168 5.02 -6.49 -7.90
N LYS A 169 3.75 -6.48 -8.32
CA LYS A 169 3.04 -5.26 -8.72
C LYS A 169 2.72 -4.41 -7.51
N LEU A 170 2.24 -5.02 -6.42
CA LEU A 170 2.03 -4.34 -5.14
C LEU A 170 3.30 -3.65 -4.66
N LEU A 171 4.45 -4.33 -4.70
CA LEU A 171 5.75 -3.75 -4.33
C LEU A 171 6.10 -2.52 -5.17
N SER A 172 5.96 -2.64 -6.51
CA SER A 172 6.24 -1.53 -7.41
C SER A 172 5.32 -0.34 -7.15
N MET A 173 4.02 -0.61 -6.93
CA MET A 173 3.04 0.42 -6.59
C MET A 173 3.34 1.09 -5.24
N GLU A 174 3.70 0.31 -4.22
CA GLU A 174 4.02 0.82 -2.88
C GLU A 174 5.30 1.66 -2.89
N TYR A 175 6.27 1.29 -3.72
CA TYR A 175 7.49 2.05 -3.94
C TYR A 175 7.21 3.36 -4.67
N ASP A 176 6.55 3.30 -5.82
CA ASP A 176 6.19 4.47 -6.64
C ASP A 176 5.29 5.46 -5.87
N ALA A 177 4.51 4.97 -4.89
CA ALA A 177 3.70 5.82 -4.01
C ALA A 177 4.50 6.63 -2.98
N LYS A 178 5.80 6.34 -2.84
CA LYS A 178 6.72 6.99 -1.90
C LYS A 178 7.81 7.79 -2.62
N ASP A 179 8.04 7.50 -3.90
CA ASP A 179 8.90 8.23 -4.82
C ASP A 179 8.14 9.47 -5.33
N PHE A 180 8.29 10.57 -4.61
CA PHE A 180 7.45 11.76 -4.80
C PHE A 180 7.95 12.66 -5.91
N ASP A 181 9.27 12.69 -6.13
CA ASP A 181 9.87 13.43 -7.24
C ASP A 181 10.01 12.60 -8.53
N GLY A 182 9.86 11.27 -8.46
CA GLY A 182 9.82 10.37 -9.59
C GLY A 182 11.19 10.03 -10.15
N ASP A 183 12.27 10.20 -9.37
CA ASP A 183 13.63 9.88 -9.79
C ASP A 183 13.95 8.38 -9.76
N GLY A 184 13.04 7.57 -9.22
CA GLY A 184 13.15 6.12 -9.11
C GLY A 184 13.88 5.64 -7.85
N LEU A 185 14.28 6.54 -6.95
CA LEU A 185 14.96 6.29 -5.68
C LEU A 185 14.08 6.80 -4.53
N LEU A 186 14.30 6.27 -3.32
CA LEU A 186 13.65 6.81 -2.13
C LEU A 186 14.69 7.53 -1.28
N SER A 187 14.67 8.86 -1.32
CA SER A 187 15.50 9.68 -0.46
C SER A 187 15.05 9.61 1.01
N GLN A 188 15.94 9.95 1.95
CA GLN A 188 15.56 10.07 3.37
C GLN A 188 14.39 11.04 3.59
N LYS A 189 14.34 12.12 2.80
CA LYS A 189 13.29 13.16 2.90
C LYS A 189 11.93 12.59 2.50
N GLU A 190 11.87 11.85 1.40
CA GLU A 190 10.64 11.22 0.92
C GLU A 190 10.17 10.08 1.84
N PHE A 191 11.12 9.28 2.34
CA PHE A 191 10.81 8.24 3.31
C PHE A 191 10.24 8.82 4.61
N ALA A 192 10.83 9.91 5.12
CA ALA A 192 10.30 10.65 6.26
C ALA A 192 8.93 11.27 5.98
N ALA A 193 8.72 11.83 4.77
CA ALA A 193 7.43 12.36 4.35
C ALA A 193 6.34 11.28 4.30
N ASN A 194 6.68 10.05 3.86
CA ASN A 194 5.75 8.93 3.90
C ASN A 194 5.36 8.58 5.35
N PHE A 195 6.32 8.48 6.27
CA PHE A 195 6.04 8.22 7.69
C PHE A 195 5.17 9.32 8.32
N TYR A 196 5.51 10.59 8.06
CA TYR A 196 4.72 11.73 8.50
C TYR A 196 3.29 11.70 7.94
N SER A 197 3.13 11.32 6.66
CA SER A 197 1.82 11.22 6.02
C SER A 197 0.92 10.15 6.65
N LEU A 198 1.52 9.12 7.25
CA LEU A 198 0.86 8.04 7.99
C LEU A 198 0.81 8.31 9.51
N ARG A 199 1.17 9.52 9.96
CA ARG A 199 1.24 9.92 11.38
C ARG A 199 2.16 9.04 12.24
N ILE A 200 3.14 8.39 11.61
CA ILE A 200 4.18 7.66 12.32
C ILE A 200 5.25 8.68 12.75
N PRO A 201 5.73 8.66 14.01
CA PRO A 201 6.80 9.54 14.46
C PRO A 201 8.02 9.49 13.54
N VAL A 202 8.57 10.65 13.17
CA VAL A 202 9.65 10.78 12.18
C VAL A 202 10.94 10.11 12.68
N GLU A 203 11.13 10.00 14.00
CA GLU A 203 12.25 9.30 14.61
C GLU A 203 12.24 7.81 14.25
N ASN A 204 11.06 7.23 14.05
CA ASN A 204 10.90 5.85 13.58
C ASN A 204 11.23 5.71 12.10
N ALA A 205 10.99 6.76 11.30
CA ALA A 205 11.34 6.78 9.89
C ALA A 205 12.84 6.60 9.69
N LYS A 206 13.66 7.28 10.50
CA LYS A 206 15.12 7.14 10.43
C LYS A 206 15.57 5.71 10.74
N ARG A 207 15.04 5.10 11.81
CA ARG A 207 15.40 3.72 12.19
C ARG A 207 15.02 2.71 11.11
N ALA A 208 13.81 2.85 10.57
CA ALA A 208 13.35 2.01 9.47
C ALA A 208 14.20 2.21 8.20
N PHE A 209 14.53 3.47 7.87
CA PHE A 209 15.41 3.81 6.75
C PHE A 209 16.78 3.13 6.88
N ASP A 210 17.46 3.34 8.01
CA ASP A 210 18.79 2.76 8.29
C ASP A 210 18.78 1.21 8.25
N SER A 211 17.64 0.57 8.51
CA SER A 211 17.50 -0.88 8.43
C SER A 211 17.31 -1.41 6.99
N ILE A 212 16.74 -0.58 6.11
CA ILE A 212 16.46 -0.91 4.71
C ILE A 212 17.68 -0.59 3.84
N ASP A 213 18.23 0.63 3.99
CA ASP A 213 19.48 1.11 3.35
C ASP A 213 20.67 0.26 3.82
N SER A 214 20.90 -0.83 3.10
CA SER A 214 21.81 -1.89 3.53
C SER A 214 23.25 -1.59 3.09
N ASN A 215 23.42 -0.86 1.99
CA ASN A 215 24.72 -0.40 1.51
C ASN A 215 25.16 0.94 2.15
N ARG A 216 24.26 1.64 2.87
CA ARG A 216 24.48 2.93 3.55
C ARG A 216 24.88 4.06 2.61
N ASP A 217 24.32 4.07 1.41
CA ASP A 217 24.54 5.14 0.44
C ASP A 217 23.59 6.34 0.65
N GLY A 218 22.65 6.24 1.61
CA GLY A 218 21.75 7.32 1.98
C GLY A 218 20.49 7.41 1.10
N ILE A 219 20.28 6.44 0.22
CA ILE A 219 19.07 6.28 -0.60
C ILE A 219 18.56 4.84 -0.44
N ILE A 220 17.26 4.62 -0.62
CA ILE A 220 16.71 3.26 -0.68
C ILE A 220 16.43 2.94 -2.14
N SER A 221 17.14 1.94 -2.66
CA SER A 221 16.86 1.37 -3.97
C SER A 221 15.57 0.52 -3.96
N PHE A 222 15.02 0.24 -5.15
CA PHE A 222 13.87 -0.66 -5.27
C PHE A 222 14.19 -2.06 -4.73
N GLU A 223 15.39 -2.59 -4.99
CA GLU A 223 15.83 -3.89 -4.51
C GLU A 223 15.89 -3.96 -2.98
N GLU A 224 16.40 -2.93 -2.31
CA GLU A 224 16.45 -2.85 -0.85
C GLU A 224 15.06 -2.74 -0.23
N TYR A 225 14.22 -1.87 -0.80
CA TYR A 225 12.82 -1.74 -0.38
C TYR A 225 12.09 -3.08 -0.55
N ALA A 226 12.22 -3.71 -1.71
CA ALA A 226 11.58 -4.97 -2.04
C ALA A 226 12.04 -6.09 -1.11
N LEU A 227 13.34 -6.16 -0.77
CA LEU A 227 13.85 -7.11 0.19
C LEU A 227 13.21 -6.91 1.56
N GLY A 228 13.26 -5.69 2.09
CA GLY A 228 12.72 -5.39 3.42
C GLY A 228 11.22 -5.64 3.53
N TYR A 229 10.46 -5.22 2.52
CA TYR A 229 9.01 -5.43 2.48
C TYR A 229 8.65 -6.92 2.35
N THR A 230 9.43 -7.69 1.59
CA THR A 230 9.24 -9.15 1.43
C THR A 230 9.55 -9.91 2.69
N GLU A 231 10.64 -9.57 3.36
CA GLU A 231 11.00 -10.12 4.66
C GLU A 231 9.93 -9.79 5.72
N PHE A 232 9.44 -8.54 5.74
CA PHE A 232 8.34 -8.14 6.61
C PHE A 232 7.04 -8.92 6.31
N THR A 233 6.72 -9.17 5.03
CA THR A 233 5.47 -9.80 4.62
C THR A 233 5.45 -11.31 4.88
N PHE A 234 6.53 -12.03 4.56
CA PHE A 234 6.50 -13.50 4.48
C PHE A 234 7.21 -14.24 5.61
N THR A 235 7.92 -13.53 6.50
CA THR A 235 8.53 -14.18 7.68
C THR A 235 7.64 -14.07 8.90
N GLU A 236 7.81 -14.98 9.87
CA GLU A 236 7.14 -14.92 11.17
C GLU A 236 8.13 -14.85 12.34
N GLU A 237 9.40 -14.58 12.03
CA GLU A 237 10.51 -14.55 12.99
C GLU A 237 10.49 -13.25 13.82
N PRO A 238 10.38 -13.32 15.16
CA PRO A 238 10.37 -12.13 16.02
C PRO A 238 11.64 -11.29 15.96
N ASN A 239 12.78 -11.91 15.61
CA ASN A 239 14.09 -11.25 15.54
C ASN A 239 14.48 -10.78 14.13
N ASN A 240 13.56 -10.80 13.16
CA ASN A 240 13.83 -10.27 11.82
C ASN A 240 14.09 -8.76 11.90
N LYS A 241 15.24 -8.30 11.39
CA LYS A 241 15.59 -6.87 11.38
C LYS A 241 14.56 -6.00 10.64
N TYR A 242 13.83 -6.58 9.70
CA TYR A 242 12.81 -5.87 8.94
C TYR A 242 11.45 -5.79 9.65
N ASN A 243 11.30 -6.31 10.88
CA ASN A 243 10.04 -6.21 11.63
C ASN A 243 9.62 -4.75 11.90
N GLU A 244 10.55 -3.80 11.91
CA GLU A 244 10.26 -2.36 12.06
C GLU A 244 10.12 -1.62 10.73
N PHE A 245 9.80 -2.31 9.61
CA PHE A 245 9.66 -1.68 8.29
C PHE A 245 8.70 -0.48 8.28
N PHE A 246 7.61 -0.56 9.05
CA PHE A 246 6.62 0.51 9.25
C PHE A 246 6.74 1.20 10.62
N GLY A 247 7.92 1.11 11.26
CA GLY A 247 8.13 1.51 12.64
C GLY A 247 7.77 0.42 13.66
N PRO A 248 7.75 0.75 14.96
CA PRO A 248 7.50 -0.20 16.04
C PRO A 248 6.15 -0.91 15.87
N LEU A 249 6.14 -2.22 16.13
CA LEU A 249 4.91 -3.01 16.06
C LEU A 249 3.93 -2.59 17.15
N VAL A 250 2.67 -2.36 16.77
CA VAL A 250 1.57 -2.10 17.72
C VAL A 250 1.29 -3.33 18.56
N ASP A 251 0.79 -3.18 19.77
CA ASP A 251 0.43 -4.32 20.62
C ASP A 251 -0.75 -5.14 20.03
#